data_AF-A0A929NT13-F1
#
_entry.id   AF-A0A929NT13-F1
#
_cell.length_a   1.000
_cell.length_b   1.000
_cell.length_c   1.000
_cell.angle_alpha   90.00
_cell.angle_beta   90.00
_cell.angle_gamma   90.00
#
_symmetry.space_group_name_H-M   'P 1'
#
loop_
_entity.id
_entity.type
_entity.pdbx_description
1 polymer ?
#
loop_
_entity_poly.entity_id
_entity_poly.type
_entity_poly.pdbx_seq_one_letter_code
_entity_poly.pdbx_strand_id
1 'polypeptide(L)'
;MAGATVTMSEYYTPADRLEEIARRCQAGEPLAPDHFNWLGAAIESYLGKATGSLEEALGLRYGRGGVPWWREKELRERDDALRKLAETFFADLGLCKRSGEISKLALHYGASAWRHDRDGRDMPEAYAGTPREYLWRAFRSGAAMPLSERQVRNIVGG
;
A
#
# COMPACT_ATOMS: atom_id res chain seq x y z
N MET A 1 30.68 -11.77 -18.84
CA MET A 1 29.86 -10.56 -18.66
C MET A 1 29.14 -10.67 -17.34
N ALA A 2 29.64 -9.99 -16.31
CA ALA A 2 29.04 -9.99 -14.99
C ALA A 2 27.78 -9.12 -15.02
N GLY A 3 26.62 -9.73 -14.73
CA GLY A 3 25.37 -9.00 -14.57
C GLY A 3 25.50 -8.09 -13.36
N ALA A 4 25.31 -6.79 -13.56
CA ALA A 4 25.23 -5.83 -12.48
C ALA A 4 24.02 -6.21 -11.60
N THR A 5 24.30 -6.74 -10.42
CA THR A 5 23.33 -6.82 -9.32
C THR A 5 23.00 -5.38 -8.97
N VAL A 6 21.86 -4.89 -9.44
CA VAL A 6 21.32 -3.60 -9.03
C VAL A 6 21.21 -3.67 -7.51
N THR A 7 22.05 -2.91 -6.81
CA THR A 7 21.95 -2.69 -5.36
C THR A 7 20.67 -1.88 -5.14
N MET A 8 19.53 -2.58 -5.07
CA MET A 8 18.19 -2.05 -4.78
C MET A 8 18.06 -1.47 -3.35
N SER A 9 19.17 -1.15 -2.68
CA SER A 9 19.22 -0.74 -1.27
C SER A 9 18.79 0.73 -1.08
N GLU A 10 18.85 1.56 -2.13
CA GLU A 10 18.69 3.03 -2.02
C GLU A 10 17.24 3.55 -2.06
N TYR A 11 16.22 2.72 -2.31
CA TYR A 11 14.83 3.20 -2.48
C TYR A 11 13.76 2.55 -1.58
N TYR A 12 14.13 1.65 -0.67
CA TYR A 12 13.16 1.04 0.23
C TYR A 12 12.89 1.91 1.45
N THR A 13 11.61 2.16 1.73
CA THR A 13 11.23 2.66 3.06
C THR A 13 11.49 1.58 4.11
N PRO A 14 11.63 1.94 5.41
CA PRO A 14 11.79 0.95 6.46
C PRO A 14 10.68 -0.11 6.51
N ALA A 15 9.45 0.28 6.13
CA ALA A 15 8.32 -0.63 5.99
C ALA A 15 8.54 -1.66 4.87
N ASP A 16 8.91 -1.21 3.67
CA ASP A 16 9.15 -2.09 2.53
C ASP A 16 10.29 -3.09 2.83
N ARG A 17 11.32 -2.64 3.55
CA ARG A 17 12.44 -3.50 3.98
C ARG A 17 11.98 -4.61 4.92
N LEU A 18 11.09 -4.31 5.87
CA LEU A 18 10.50 -5.31 6.76
C LEU A 18 9.62 -6.31 6.03
N GLU A 19 8.87 -5.86 5.02
CA GLU A 19 8.04 -6.75 4.20
C GLU A 19 8.89 -7.73 3.39
N GLU A 20 9.98 -7.26 2.79
CA GLU A 20 10.90 -8.16 2.06
C GLU A 20 11.62 -9.13 3.00
N ILE A 21 12.01 -8.69 4.21
CA ILE A 21 12.53 -9.59 5.25
C ILE A 21 11.50 -10.66 5.61
N ALA A 22 10.25 -10.27 5.87
CA ALA A 22 9.18 -11.18 6.23
C ALA A 22 8.89 -12.20 5.11
N ARG A 23 8.80 -11.74 3.85
CA ARG A 23 8.63 -12.60 2.67
C ARG A 23 9.71 -13.66 2.59
N ARG A 24 10.99 -13.27 2.71
CA ARG A 24 12.13 -14.20 2.66
C ARG A 24 12.10 -15.21 3.80
N CYS A 25 11.86 -14.75 5.02
CA CYS A 25 11.75 -15.64 6.19
C CYS A 25 10.64 -16.68 6.01
N GLN A 26 9.48 -16.27 5.51
CA GLN A 26 8.36 -17.19 5.24
C GLN A 26 8.66 -18.17 4.11
N ALA A 27 9.43 -17.75 3.10
CA ALA A 27 9.88 -18.60 2.01
C ALA A 27 11.07 -19.52 2.37
N GLY A 28 11.66 -19.36 3.57
CA GLY A 28 12.90 -20.06 3.95
C GLY A 28 14.13 -19.59 3.17
N GLU A 29 14.06 -18.43 2.53
CA GLU A 29 15.15 -17.83 1.76
C GLU A 29 16.14 -17.11 2.69
N PRO A 30 17.45 -17.13 2.38
CA PRO A 30 18.42 -16.35 3.14
C PRO A 30 18.16 -14.85 2.98
N LEU A 31 18.27 -14.13 4.10
CA LEU A 31 18.24 -12.66 4.10
C LEU A 31 19.50 -12.13 3.41
N ALA A 32 19.33 -11.06 2.63
CA ALA A 32 20.47 -10.33 2.09
C ALA A 32 21.32 -9.78 3.25
N PRO A 33 22.66 -9.70 3.11
CA PRO A 33 23.54 -9.18 4.16
C PRO A 33 23.10 -7.81 4.70
N ASP A 34 22.67 -6.90 3.81
CA ASP A 34 22.16 -5.58 4.17
C ASP A 34 20.92 -5.65 5.07
N HIS A 35 19.99 -6.56 4.78
CA HIS A 35 18.79 -6.77 5.59
C HIS A 35 19.12 -7.36 6.95
N PHE A 36 20.05 -8.32 6.99
CA PHE A 36 20.51 -8.95 8.22
C PHE A 36 21.19 -7.93 9.15
N ASN A 37 22.15 -7.17 8.61
CA ASN A 37 22.89 -6.15 9.36
C ASN A 37 21.97 -5.05 9.86
N TRP A 38 21.06 -4.58 9.01
CA TRP A 38 20.09 -3.55 9.39
C TRP A 38 19.15 -4.01 10.50
N LEU A 39 18.58 -5.22 10.39
CA LEU A 39 17.67 -5.77 11.41
C LEU A 39 18.40 -6.01 12.73
N GLY A 40 19.61 -6.57 12.68
CA GLY A 40 20.44 -6.82 13.85
C GLY A 40 20.77 -5.52 14.60
N ALA A 41 21.21 -4.49 13.88
CA ALA A 41 21.52 -3.18 14.46
C ALA A 41 20.28 -2.52 15.11
N ALA A 42 19.11 -2.64 14.49
CA ALA A 42 17.87 -2.13 15.06
C ALA A 42 17.47 -2.87 16.35
N ILE A 43 17.55 -4.20 16.35
CA ILE A 43 17.25 -5.02 17.54
C ILE A 43 18.24 -4.71 18.68
N GLU A 44 19.53 -4.60 18.36
CA GLU A 44 20.57 -4.26 19.34
C GLU A 44 20.33 -2.88 19.96
N SER A 45 19.98 -1.88 19.14
CA SER A 45 19.64 -0.53 19.59
C SER A 45 18.44 -0.53 20.55
N TYR A 46 17.39 -1.29 20.22
CA TYR A 46 16.20 -1.42 21.07
C TYR A 46 16.52 -2.13 22.39
N LEU A 47 17.21 -3.27 22.35
CA LEU A 47 17.59 -4.04 23.54
C LEU A 47 18.57 -3.26 24.44
N GLY A 48 19.44 -2.46 23.83
CA GLY A 48 20.34 -1.53 24.52
C GLY A 48 19.66 -0.30 25.10
N LYS A 49 18.34 -0.16 24.94
CA LYS A 49 17.53 1.00 25.39
C LYS A 49 17.99 2.34 24.81
N ALA A 50 18.65 2.32 23.65
CA ALA A 50 19.06 3.53 22.94
C ALA A 50 17.87 4.24 22.27
N THR A 51 16.77 3.53 22.03
CA THR A 51 15.49 4.06 21.54
C THR A 51 14.36 3.79 22.54
N GLY A 52 13.29 4.56 22.45
CA GLY A 52 12.11 4.40 23.32
C GLY A 52 11.15 3.29 22.87
N SER A 53 11.30 2.81 21.64
CA SER A 53 10.44 1.77 21.05
C SER A 53 11.17 0.98 19.95
N LEU A 54 10.62 -0.18 19.60
CA LEU A 54 11.15 -1.02 18.52
C LEU A 54 10.88 -0.35 17.16
N GLU A 55 9.74 0.32 17.01
CA GLU A 55 9.37 1.08 15.82
C GLU A 55 10.39 2.19 15.52
N GLU A 56 10.81 2.92 16.56
CA GLU A 56 11.85 3.93 16.43
C GLU A 56 13.20 3.32 16.01
N ALA A 57 13.58 2.18 16.60
CA ALA A 57 14.81 1.47 16.23
C ALA A 57 14.79 0.96 14.79
N LEU A 58 13.62 0.48 14.33
CA LEU A 58 13.39 0.06 12.96
C LEU A 58 13.21 1.26 12.01
N GLY A 59 13.27 2.49 12.49
CA GLY A 59 13.06 3.68 11.66
C GLY A 59 11.63 3.82 11.12
N LEU A 60 10.67 3.09 11.69
CA LEU A 60 9.24 3.20 11.44
C LEU A 60 8.71 4.46 12.12
N ARG A 61 9.18 5.63 11.66
CA ARG A 61 8.74 6.91 12.20
C ARG A 61 7.28 7.17 11.82
N TYR A 62 6.55 7.74 12.76
CA TYR A 62 5.29 8.41 12.45
C TYR A 62 5.60 9.58 11.48
N GLY A 63 4.86 9.68 10.37
CA GLY A 63 4.93 10.86 9.52
C GLY A 63 4.63 12.14 10.33
N ARG A 64 4.98 13.32 9.80
CA ARG A 64 4.64 14.61 10.43
C ARG A 64 3.17 14.61 10.84
N GLY A 65 2.91 14.68 12.15
CA GLY A 65 1.55 14.64 12.72
C GLY A 65 1.16 13.32 13.40
N GLY A 66 2.08 12.37 13.59
CA GLY A 66 1.79 11.15 14.38
C GLY A 66 1.04 10.08 13.60
N VAL A 67 0.97 10.18 12.27
CA VAL A 67 0.30 9.18 11.43
C VAL A 67 1.19 7.93 11.37
N PRO A 68 0.67 6.74 11.76
CA PRO A 68 1.45 5.52 11.68
C PRO A 68 1.79 5.14 10.24
N TRP A 69 2.99 4.58 10.03
CA TRP A 69 3.48 4.20 8.69
C TRP A 69 2.54 3.23 7.94
N TRP A 70 1.87 2.32 8.65
CA TRP A 70 0.91 1.41 8.02
C TRP A 70 -0.22 2.18 7.38
N ARG A 71 -0.71 3.25 8.03
CA ARG A 71 -1.76 4.11 7.46
C ARG A 71 -1.31 4.83 6.20
N GLU A 72 -0.05 5.24 6.11
CA GLU A 72 0.50 5.80 4.87
C GLU A 72 0.54 4.74 3.76
N LYS A 73 0.87 3.50 4.10
CA LYS A 73 0.83 2.37 3.16
C LYS A 73 -0.59 2.08 2.69
N GLU A 74 -1.55 1.96 3.61
CA GLU A 74 -2.97 1.74 3.33
C GLU A 74 -3.52 2.82 2.37
N LEU A 75 -3.14 4.10 2.59
CA LEU A 75 -3.50 5.22 1.73
C LEU A 75 -2.86 5.11 0.35
N ARG A 76 -1.58 4.77 0.27
CA ARG A 76 -0.86 4.60 -1.00
C ARG A 76 -1.46 3.49 -1.85
N GLU A 77 -1.71 2.33 -1.26
CA GLU A 77 -2.33 1.18 -1.94
C GLU A 77 -3.72 1.53 -2.48
N ARG A 78 -4.53 2.24 -1.69
CA ARG A 78 -5.84 2.76 -2.13
C ARG A 78 -5.68 3.70 -3.31
N ASP A 79 -4.80 4.67 -3.19
CA ASP A 79 -4.64 5.74 -4.17
C ASP A 79 -4.13 5.18 -5.51
N ASP A 80 -3.19 4.25 -5.46
CA ASP A 80 -2.68 3.56 -6.65
C ASP A 80 -3.76 2.70 -7.32
N ALA A 81 -4.61 2.03 -6.55
CA ALA A 81 -5.74 1.29 -7.11
C ALA A 81 -6.74 2.22 -7.81
N LEU A 82 -7.05 3.37 -7.20
CA LEU A 82 -7.96 4.37 -7.78
C LEU A 82 -7.37 5.06 -9.01
N ARG A 83 -6.06 5.37 -9.02
CA ARG A 83 -5.35 5.89 -10.19
C ARG A 83 -5.39 4.90 -11.35
N LYS A 84 -5.06 3.62 -11.09
CA LYS A 84 -5.12 2.58 -12.12
C LYS A 84 -6.53 2.36 -12.64
N LEU A 85 -7.56 2.42 -11.79
CA LEU A 85 -8.96 2.39 -12.23
C LEU A 85 -9.27 3.55 -13.20
N ALA A 86 -8.85 4.77 -12.83
CA ALA A 86 -8.98 5.96 -13.65
C ALA A 86 -8.30 5.81 -15.02
N GLU A 87 -7.06 5.36 -15.02
CA GLU A 87 -6.25 5.17 -16.24
C GLU A 87 -6.80 4.05 -17.13
N THR A 88 -7.32 2.98 -16.55
CA THR A 88 -7.73 1.79 -17.33
C THR A 88 -9.11 1.95 -17.96
N PHE A 89 -10.07 2.56 -17.24
CA PHE A 89 -11.48 2.58 -17.69
C PHE A 89 -12.02 3.98 -18.00
N PHE A 90 -11.32 5.04 -17.59
CA PHE A 90 -11.81 6.40 -17.67
C PHE A 90 -10.77 7.38 -18.23
N ALA A 91 -9.79 6.87 -18.99
CA ALA A 91 -8.72 7.66 -19.59
C ALA A 91 -9.27 8.80 -20.46
N ASP A 92 -10.30 8.53 -21.26
CA ASP A 92 -10.88 9.47 -22.22
C ASP A 92 -11.77 10.55 -21.58
N LEU A 93 -12.04 10.44 -20.27
CA LEU A 93 -12.88 11.40 -19.55
C LEU A 93 -12.03 12.51 -18.96
N GLY A 94 -12.54 13.75 -19.03
CA GLY A 94 -11.99 14.88 -18.28
C GLY A 94 -12.02 14.63 -16.77
N LEU A 95 -11.06 15.22 -16.04
CA LEU A 95 -10.77 14.94 -14.62
C LEU A 95 -12.01 14.99 -13.71
N CYS A 96 -12.89 15.98 -13.87
CA CYS A 96 -14.13 16.06 -13.08
C CYS A 96 -15.04 14.86 -13.36
N LYS A 97 -15.37 14.59 -14.63
CA LYS A 97 -16.25 13.49 -15.01
C LYS A 97 -15.67 12.12 -14.59
N ARG A 98 -14.36 11.93 -14.76
CA ARG A 98 -13.62 10.76 -14.29
C ARG A 98 -13.79 10.55 -12.77
N SER A 99 -13.60 11.62 -11.99
CA SER A 99 -13.73 11.56 -10.52
C SER A 99 -15.15 11.24 -10.08
N GLY A 100 -16.15 11.81 -10.77
CA GLY A 100 -17.56 11.54 -10.52
C GLY A 100 -17.95 10.08 -10.79
N GLU A 101 -17.50 9.49 -11.89
CA GLU A 101 -17.75 8.08 -12.21
C GLU A 101 -17.11 7.14 -11.20
N ILE A 102 -15.85 7.39 -10.82
CA ILE A 102 -15.15 6.60 -9.79
C ILE A 102 -15.85 6.72 -8.43
N SER A 103 -16.26 7.93 -8.05
CA SER A 103 -16.97 8.15 -6.78
C SER A 103 -18.29 7.37 -6.74
N LYS A 104 -19.10 7.40 -7.81
CA LYS A 104 -20.33 6.61 -7.91
C LYS A 104 -20.08 5.11 -7.81
N LEU A 105 -19.08 4.61 -8.53
CA LEU A 105 -18.70 3.19 -8.50
C LEU A 105 -18.27 2.74 -7.10
N ALA A 106 -17.41 3.52 -6.43
CA ALA A 106 -16.96 3.23 -5.08
C ALA A 106 -18.13 3.21 -4.08
N LEU A 107 -19.05 4.17 -4.18
CA LEU A 107 -20.24 4.26 -3.33
C LEU A 107 -21.16 3.05 -3.53
N HIS A 108 -21.42 2.69 -4.78
CA HIS A 108 -22.26 1.55 -5.12
C HIS A 108 -21.64 0.21 -4.67
N TYR A 109 -20.35 0.00 -4.93
CA TYR A 109 -19.62 -1.19 -4.52
C TYR A 109 -19.58 -1.33 -2.99
N GLY A 110 -19.26 -0.25 -2.27
CA GLY A 110 -19.25 -0.21 -0.82
C GLY A 110 -20.61 -0.54 -0.19
N ALA A 111 -21.70 -0.10 -0.82
CA ALA A 111 -23.06 -0.34 -0.34
C ALA A 111 -23.59 -1.75 -0.63
N SER A 112 -23.05 -2.45 -1.63
CA SER A 112 -23.58 -3.72 -2.14
C SER A 112 -22.63 -4.89 -1.87
N ALA A 113 -21.55 -5.00 -2.65
CA ALA A 113 -20.66 -6.16 -2.66
C ALA A 113 -19.68 -6.17 -1.49
N TRP A 114 -19.19 -5.01 -1.03
CA TRP A 114 -18.11 -4.95 -0.06
C TRP A 114 -18.41 -5.64 1.28
N ARG A 115 -19.68 -5.60 1.72
CA ARG A 115 -20.09 -6.26 2.97
C ARG A 115 -19.82 -7.77 2.96
N HIS A 116 -19.89 -8.39 1.78
CA HIS A 116 -19.62 -9.81 1.59
C HIS A 116 -18.14 -10.05 1.26
N ASP A 117 -17.55 -9.18 0.43
CA ASP A 117 -16.17 -9.36 -0.06
C ASP A 117 -15.11 -9.10 1.01
N ARG A 118 -15.40 -8.29 2.04
CA ARG A 118 -14.43 -7.91 3.09
C ARG A 118 -13.90 -9.07 3.91
N ASP A 119 -14.67 -10.15 4.05
CA ASP A 119 -14.28 -11.31 4.85
C ASP A 119 -13.43 -12.30 4.03
N GLY A 120 -13.44 -12.18 2.71
CA GLY A 120 -12.60 -12.97 1.80
C GLY A 120 -11.13 -12.60 1.91
N ARG A 121 -10.24 -13.60 1.92
CA ARG A 121 -8.80 -13.38 1.82
C ARG A 121 -8.41 -12.92 0.41
N ASP A 122 -9.00 -13.54 -0.59
CA ASP A 122 -8.67 -13.37 -2.00
C ASP A 122 -9.79 -12.65 -2.74
N MET A 123 -9.40 -11.93 -3.80
CA MET A 123 -10.34 -11.27 -4.71
C MET A 123 -11.10 -12.32 -5.55
N PRO A 124 -12.42 -12.17 -5.74
CA PRO A 124 -13.16 -13.02 -6.67
C PRO A 124 -12.56 -12.97 -8.09
N GLU A 125 -12.36 -14.13 -8.72
CA GLU A 125 -11.77 -14.24 -10.07
C GLU A 125 -12.58 -13.45 -11.12
N ALA A 126 -13.90 -13.41 -10.97
CA ALA A 126 -14.80 -12.66 -11.86
C ALA A 126 -14.57 -11.15 -11.86
N TYR A 127 -13.81 -10.60 -10.90
CA TYR A 127 -13.48 -9.17 -10.89
C TYR A 127 -12.26 -8.84 -11.75
N ALA A 128 -11.41 -9.82 -12.06
CA ALA A 128 -10.19 -9.60 -12.83
C ALA A 128 -10.47 -8.94 -14.18
N GLY A 129 -9.72 -7.90 -14.52
CA GLY A 129 -9.87 -7.10 -15.73
C GLY A 129 -11.10 -6.18 -15.73
N THR A 130 -11.81 -6.04 -14.61
CA THR A 130 -12.99 -5.17 -14.50
C THR A 130 -12.73 -4.00 -13.53
N PRO A 131 -13.57 -2.95 -13.54
CA PRO A 131 -13.50 -1.90 -12.53
C PRO A 131 -13.55 -2.42 -11.09
N ARG A 132 -14.23 -3.56 -10.85
CA ARG A 132 -14.38 -4.14 -9.51
C ARG A 132 -13.06 -4.67 -8.94
N GLU A 133 -12.10 -5.06 -9.78
CA GLU A 133 -10.76 -5.46 -9.31
C GLU A 133 -10.10 -4.33 -8.52
N TYR A 134 -10.10 -3.13 -9.09
CA TYR A 134 -9.47 -1.97 -8.49
C TYR A 134 -10.25 -1.45 -7.29
N LEU A 135 -11.59 -1.52 -7.31
CA LEU A 135 -12.41 -1.20 -6.15
C LEU A 135 -12.16 -2.19 -5.00
N TRP A 136 -12.09 -3.49 -5.28
CA TRP A 136 -11.76 -4.49 -4.27
C TRP A 136 -10.40 -4.18 -3.64
N ARG A 137 -9.36 -3.91 -4.45
CA ARG A 137 -8.03 -3.54 -3.95
C ARG A 137 -8.04 -2.27 -3.10
N ALA A 138 -8.76 -1.23 -3.55
CA ALA A 138 -8.87 0.03 -2.82
C ALA A 138 -9.59 -0.12 -1.47
N PHE A 139 -10.65 -0.91 -1.41
CA PHE A 139 -11.35 -1.20 -0.15
C PHE A 139 -10.55 -2.15 0.76
N ARG A 140 -9.80 -3.09 0.17
CA ARG A 140 -8.96 -4.04 0.91
C ARG A 140 -7.76 -3.41 1.58
N SER A 141 -7.29 -2.27 1.07
CA SER A 141 -6.10 -1.59 1.62
C SER A 141 -6.28 -1.14 3.06
N GLY A 142 -7.48 -1.12 3.64
CA GLY A 142 -7.73 -0.68 5.02
C GLY A 142 -7.88 0.83 5.19
N ALA A 143 -7.54 1.63 4.17
CA ALA A 143 -7.75 3.07 4.20
C ALA A 143 -9.24 3.43 4.07
N ALA A 144 -9.65 4.52 4.71
CA ALA A 144 -11.00 5.05 4.53
C ALA A 144 -11.24 5.42 3.06
N MET A 145 -12.32 4.92 2.47
CA MET A 145 -12.64 5.23 1.08
C MET A 145 -13.07 6.69 0.91
N PRO A 146 -12.59 7.40 -0.15
CA PRO A 146 -13.01 8.76 -0.42
C PRO A 146 -14.50 8.80 -0.80
N LEU A 147 -15.31 9.40 0.07
CA LEU A 147 -16.77 9.47 -0.13
C LEU A 147 -17.19 10.62 -1.03
N SER A 148 -16.33 11.63 -1.22
CA SER A 148 -16.61 12.79 -2.05
C SER A 148 -15.84 12.78 -3.37
N GLU A 149 -16.48 13.27 -4.43
CA GLU A 149 -15.86 13.47 -5.74
C GLU A 149 -14.60 14.35 -5.65
N ARG A 150 -14.58 15.34 -4.74
CA ARG A 150 -13.41 16.18 -4.51
C ARG A 150 -12.21 15.38 -4.01
N GLN A 151 -12.41 14.46 -3.07
CA GLN A 151 -11.33 13.61 -2.56
C GLN A 151 -10.80 12.68 -3.64
N VAL A 152 -11.71 12.05 -4.41
CA VAL A 152 -11.33 11.21 -5.55
C VAL A 152 -10.52 12.02 -6.55
N ARG A 153 -10.95 13.25 -6.88
CA ARG A 153 -10.25 14.13 -7.81
C ARG A 153 -8.82 14.45 -7.38
N ASN A 154 -8.60 14.70 -6.09
CA ASN A 154 -7.27 14.96 -5.56
C ASN A 154 -6.35 13.73 -5.69
N ILE A 155 -6.91 12.53 -5.60
CA ILE A 155 -6.17 11.27 -5.72
C ILE A 155 -5.84 10.98 -7.19
N VAL A 156 -6.82 11.09 -8.09
CA VAL A 156 -6.64 10.74 -9.51
C VAL A 156 -6.01 11.85 -10.35
N GLY A 157 -5.96 13.07 -9.83
CA GLY A 157 -5.36 14.23 -10.49
C GLY A 157 -3.97 14.62 -9.99
N GLY A 158 -3.46 13.92 -8.96
CA GLY A 158 -2.12 14.11 -8.39
C GLY A 158 -1.27 12.88 -8.57
#